data_AF-A0A2H1IE68-F1
#
_entry.id   AF-A0A2H1IE68-F1
#
_cell.length_a   1.000
_cell.length_b   1.000
_cell.length_c   1.000
_cell.angle_alpha   90.00
_cell.angle_beta   90.00
_cell.angle_gamma   90.00
#
_symmetry.space_group_name_H-M   'P 1'
#
loop_
_entity.id
_entity.type
_entity.pdbx_description
1 polymer ?
#
loop_
_entity_poly.entity_id
_entity_poly.type
_entity_poly.pdbx_seq_one_letter_code
_entity_poly.pdbx_strand_id
1 'polypeptide(L)' 'MIEAGGANGRTLTSYPSIRTDLRNAGANVVDEEVARDGNLITSRSPDDLPAFCSAIVELFGQAGEAP' A
#
# COMPACT_ATOMS: atom_id res chain seq x y z
N MET A 1 9.91 0.63 3.26
CA MET A 1 9.75 0.74 1.79
C MET A 1 10.84 1.61 1.16
N ILE A 2 11.03 2.85 1.63
CA ILE A 2 12.02 3.78 1.05
C ILE A 2 13.47 3.29 1.28
N GLU A 3 13.88 3.12 2.55
CA GLU A 3 15.25 2.70 2.92
C GLU A 3 15.69 1.38 2.28
N ALA A 4 14.76 0.44 2.10
CA ALA A 4 15.03 -0.86 1.50
C ALA A 4 14.94 -0.87 -0.04
N GLY A 5 14.68 0.28 -0.69
CA GLY A 5 14.52 0.40 -2.14
C GLY A 5 13.23 -0.21 -2.70
N GLY A 6 12.31 -0.69 -1.86
CA GLY A 6 11.09 -1.38 -2.27
C GLY A 6 9.97 -0.48 -2.81
N ALA A 7 10.16 0.84 -2.80
CA ALA A 7 9.16 1.81 -3.25
C ALA A 7 9.18 2.06 -4.77
N ASN A 8 10.33 1.87 -5.42
CA ASN A 8 10.52 2.25 -6.82
C ASN A 8 9.62 1.43 -7.76
N GLY A 9 8.84 2.13 -8.60
CA GLY A 9 7.92 1.52 -9.57
C GLY A 9 6.64 0.96 -8.96
N ARG A 10 6.43 1.08 -7.64
CA ARG A 10 5.24 0.59 -6.95
C ARG A 10 4.15 1.65 -6.84
N THR A 11 2.90 1.24 -6.90
CA THR A 11 1.73 2.08 -6.58
C THR A 11 1.42 1.98 -5.10
N LEU A 12 1.58 3.09 -4.37
CA LEU A 12 1.47 3.14 -2.91
C LEU A 12 0.63 4.33 -2.47
N THR A 13 0.06 4.23 -1.28
CA THR A 13 -0.42 5.40 -0.53
C THR A 13 0.26 5.45 0.83
N SER A 14 0.07 6.55 1.55
CA SER A 14 0.70 6.77 2.85
C SER A 14 0.08 7.95 3.59
N TYR A 15 0.51 8.11 4.84
CA TYR A 15 0.29 9.36 5.58
C TYR A 15 0.79 10.57 4.76
N PRO A 16 0.06 11.70 4.74
CA PRO A 16 0.36 12.81 3.84
C PRO A 16 1.79 13.35 3.93
N SER A 17 2.37 13.37 5.13
CA SER A 17 3.70 13.95 5.37
C SER A 17 4.85 13.21 4.67
N ILE A 18 4.70 11.91 4.38
CA ILE A 18 5.75 11.07 3.77
C ILE A 18 5.51 10.80 2.27
N ARG A 19 4.44 11.36 1.68
CA ARG A 19 4.11 11.17 0.26
C ARG A 19 5.20 11.74 -0.66
N THR A 20 5.81 12.86 -0.27
CA THR A 20 6.90 13.47 -1.04
C THR A 20 8.12 12.54 -1.08
N ASP A 21 8.49 11.93 0.04
CA ASP A 21 9.62 11.00 0.10
C ASP A 21 9.36 9.74 -0.73
N LEU A 22 8.13 9.23 -0.74
CA LEU A 22 7.74 8.09 -1.60
C LEU A 22 7.84 8.42 -3.09
N ARG A 23 7.38 9.61 -3.51
CA ARG A 23 7.53 10.05 -4.90
C ARG A 23 9.00 10.20 -5.29
N ASN A 24 9.82 10.78 -4.42
CA ASN A 24 11.26 10.91 -4.63
C ASN A 24 11.96 9.54 -4.71
N ALA A 25 11.44 8.53 -4.00
CA ALA A 25 11.90 7.14 -4.07
C ALA A 25 11.37 6.37 -5.31
N GLY A 26 10.63 7.03 -6.21
CA GLY A 26 10.14 6.46 -7.46
C GLY A 26 8.80 5.71 -7.36
N ALA A 27 8.05 5.89 -6.27
CA ALA A 27 6.71 5.32 -6.15
C ALA A 27 5.67 6.16 -6.92
N ASN A 28 4.67 5.48 -7.50
CA ASN A 28 3.43 6.09 -7.95
C ASN A 28 2.50 6.31 -6.74
N VAL A 29 2.46 7.53 -6.21
CA VAL A 29 1.70 7.82 -4.97
C VAL A 29 0.27 8.27 -5.28
N VAL A 30 -0.71 7.48 -4.83
CA VAL A 30 -2.16 7.75 -4.98
C VAL A 30 -2.79 8.24 -3.67
N ASP A 31 -3.88 9.00 -3.78
CA ASP A 31 -4.68 9.46 -2.62
C ASP A 31 -5.96 8.63 -2.49
N GLU A 32 -5.79 7.39 -2.03
CA GLU A 32 -6.87 6.40 -1.87
C GLU A 32 -6.81 5.81 -0.46
N GLU A 33 -7.95 5.41 0.10
CA GLU A 33 -8.02 4.77 1.43
C GLU A 33 -7.09 3.55 1.52
N VAL A 34 -7.03 2.76 0.44
CA VAL A 34 -6.15 1.60 0.30
C VAL A 34 -5.59 1.57 -1.12
N ALA A 35 -4.26 1.52 -1.24
CA ALA A 35 -3.58 1.21 -2.50
C ALA A 35 -3.12 -0.25 -2.50
N ARG A 36 -3.42 -0.98 -3.58
CA ARG A 36 -3.00 -2.38 -3.79
C ARG A 36 -2.05 -2.46 -5.00
N ASP A 37 -0.89 -3.08 -4.80
CA ASP A 37 0.07 -3.38 -5.86
C ASP A 37 0.64 -4.80 -5.65
N GLY A 38 0.05 -5.77 -6.33
CA GLY A 38 0.35 -7.18 -6.11
C GLY A 38 0.06 -7.59 -4.66
N ASN A 39 1.11 -8.00 -3.94
CA ASN A 39 1.04 -8.36 -2.51
C ASN A 39 1.32 -7.19 -1.56
N LEU A 40 1.51 -5.97 -2.06
CA LEU A 40 1.66 -4.78 -1.25
C LEU A 40 0.30 -4.10 -1.05
N ILE A 41 -0.04 -3.86 0.22
CA ILE A 41 -1.22 -3.10 0.63
C ILE A 41 -0.74 -1.96 1.52
N THR A 42 -1.18 -0.73 1.23
CA THR A 42 -0.85 0.48 2.01
C THR A 42 -2.10 1.33 2.22
N SER A 43 -2.14 2.14 3.29
CA SER A 43 -3.24 3.04 3.64
C SER A 43 -2.74 4.41 4.12
N ARG A 44 -3.63 5.41 4.26
CA ARG A 44 -3.22 6.79 4.54
C ARG A 44 -3.18 7.12 6.02
N SER A 45 -4.15 6.66 6.79
CA SER A 45 -4.29 7.02 8.21
C SER A 45 -5.03 5.93 9.00
N PRO A 46 -5.13 6.07 10.34
CA PRO A 46 -5.96 5.18 11.16
C PRO A 46 -7.43 5.14 10.75
N ASP A 47 -7.95 6.20 10.09
CA ASP A 47 -9.32 6.26 9.61
C ASP A 47 -9.60 5.20 8.53
N ASP A 48 -8.57 4.82 7.77
CA ASP A 48 -8.66 3.83 6.70
C ASP A 48 -8.49 2.38 7.21
N LEU A 49 -8.34 2.16 8.52
CA LEU A 49 -8.11 0.82 9.11
C LEU A 49 -9.17 -0.22 8.72
N PRO A 50 -10.48 0.08 8.67
CA PRO A 50 -11.48 -0.91 8.27
C PRO A 50 -11.24 -1.43 6.84
N ALA A 51 -10.96 -0.52 5.90
CA ALA A 51 -10.66 -0.87 4.51
C ALA A 51 -9.32 -1.62 4.38
N PHE A 52 -8.29 -1.16 5.12
CA PHE A 52 -6.98 -1.77 5.13
C PHE A 52 -7.00 -3.21 5.67
N CYS A 53 -7.65 -3.43 6.81
CA CYS A 53 -7.82 -4.77 7.39
C CYS A 53 -8.62 -5.69 6.48
N SER A 54 -9.70 -5.20 5.86
CA SER A 54 -10.47 -5.98 4.90
C SER A 54 -9.62 -6.42 3.71
N ALA A 55 -8.78 -5.52 3.17
CA ALA A 55 -7.88 -5.83 2.07
C ALA A 55 -6.81 -6.88 2.44
N ILE A 56 -6.26 -6.83 3.65
CA ILE A 56 -5.32 -7.82 4.15
C ILE A 56 -5.98 -9.20 4.25
N VAL A 57 -7.17 -9.27 4.84
CA VAL A 57 -7.92 -10.53 4.99
C VAL A 57 -8.24 -11.12 3.62
N GLU A 58 -8.64 -10.30 2.65
CA GLU A 58 -8.90 -10.74 1.29
C GLU A 58 -7.64 -11.33 0.63
N LEU A 59 -6.49 -10.63 0.72
CA LEU A 59 -5.23 -11.09 0.13
C LEU A 59 -4.79 -12.44 0.70
N PHE A 60 -4.85 -12.62 2.01
CA PHE A 60 -4.46 -13.88 2.66
C PHE A 60 -5.53 -14.97 2.55
N GLY A 61 -6.81 -14.60 2.48
CA GLY A 61 -7.91 -15.53 2.24
C GLY A 61 -7.82 -16.16 0.85
N GLN A 62 -7.52 -15.35 -0.17
CA GLN A 62 -7.29 -15.81 -1.54
C GLN A 62 -6.02 -16.67 -1.68
N ALA A 63 -5.00 -16.46 -0.83
CA ALA A 63 -3.78 -17.27 -0.84
C ALA A 63 -4.02 -18.75 -0.42
N GLY A 64 -5.18 -19.07 0.17
CA GLY A 64 -5.63 -20.45 0.44
C GLY A 64 -6.33 -21.13 -0.75
N GLU A 65 -6.70 -20.37 -1.79
CA GLU A 65 -7.32 -20.85 -3.03
C GLU A 65 -6.31 -20.69 -4.18
N ALA A 66 -5.18 -21.41 -4.10
CA ALA A 66 -4.34 -21.59 -5.28
C ALA A 66 -5.01 -22.63 -6.22
N PRO A 67 -5.01 -22.41 -7.55
CA PRO A 67 -5.53 -23.38 -8.52
C PRO A 67 -4.73 -24.68 -8.56
#